data_AF-A0A6B2VKS8-F1
#
_entry.id   AF-A0A6B2VKS8-F1
#
_cell.length_a   1.000
_cell.length_b   1.000
_cell.length_c   1.000
_cell.angle_alpha   90.00
_cell.angle_beta   90.00
_cell.angle_gamma   90.00
#
_symmetry.space_group_name_H-M   'P 1'
#
loop_
_entity.id
_entity.type
_entity.pdbx_description
1 polymer ?
#
loop_
_entity_poly.entity_id
_entity_poly.type
_entity_poly.pdbx_seq_one_letter_code
_entity_poly.pdbx_strand_id
1 'polypeptide(L)' 'VEHVCAGGPAAGQAAGDDAGRRFRWLVAPRSTIVQPGPVHTGLTTDPAAEAERLLDLLVR' A
#
# COMPACT_ATOMS: atom_id res chain seq x y z
N VAL A 1 -15.54 -5.76 0.43
CA VAL A 1 -14.46 -4.88 -0.07
C VAL A 1 -14.12 -5.21 -1.50
N GLU A 2 -13.88 -6.49 -1.83
CA GLU A 2 -13.56 -6.96 -3.19
C GLU A 2 -14.54 -6.48 -4.28
N HIS A 3 -15.86 -6.54 -4.05
CA HIS A 3 -16.86 -6.04 -5.01
C HIS A 3 -16.82 -4.51 -5.21
N VAL A 4 -16.42 -3.75 -4.19
CA VAL A 4 -16.23 -2.29 -4.30
C VAL A 4 -14.97 -1.97 -5.12
N CYS A 5 -13.93 -2.78 -4.96
CA CYS A 5 -12.68 -2.66 -5.72
C CYS A 5 -12.87 -3.03 -7.20
N ALA A 6 -13.56 -4.14 -7.47
CA ALA A 6 -13.86 -4.59 -8.83
C ALA A 6 -14.80 -3.61 -9.57
N GLY A 7 -15.70 -2.95 -8.85
CA GLY A 7 -16.67 -2.04 -9.43
C GLY A 7 -17.85 -2.75 -10.10
N GLY A 8 -18.65 -1.98 -10.83
CA GLY A 8 -19.84 -2.47 -11.54
C GLY A 8 -21.06 -2.65 -10.63
N PRO A 9 -22.14 -3.28 -11.12
CA PRO A 9 -23.44 -3.36 -10.43
C PRO A 9 -23.36 -4.03 -9.04
N ALA A 10 -22.38 -4.93 -8.84
CA ALA A 10 -22.14 -5.60 -7.58
C ALA A 10 -21.51 -4.69 -6.50
N ALA A 11 -21.05 -3.49 -6.86
CA ALA A 11 -20.48 -2.53 -5.91
C ALA A 11 -21.52 -1.81 -5.03
N GLY A 12 -22.80 -2.18 -5.12
CA GLY A 12 -23.88 -1.64 -4.31
C GLY A 12 -24.06 -0.13 -4.53
N GLN A 13 -24.13 0.65 -3.46
CA GLN A 13 -24.31 2.12 -3.54
C GLN A 13 -23.16 2.83 -4.28
N ALA A 14 -21.98 2.21 -4.38
CA ALA A 14 -20.83 2.74 -5.10
C ALA A 14 -20.83 2.38 -6.60
N ALA A 15 -21.84 1.66 -7.11
CA ALA A 15 -21.90 1.24 -8.52
C ALA A 15 -22.01 2.41 -9.50
N GLY A 16 -22.64 3.51 -9.08
CA GLY A 16 -22.79 4.73 -9.88
C GLY A 16 -21.63 5.73 -9.75
N ASP A 17 -20.64 5.44 -8.89
CA ASP A 17 -19.49 6.30 -8.68
C ASP A 17 -18.33 5.91 -9.61
N ASP A 18 -17.68 6.90 -10.22
CA ASP A 18 -16.41 6.71 -10.93
C ASP A 18 -15.33 6.17 -9.99
N ALA A 19 -14.31 5.50 -10.54
CA ALA A 19 -13.28 4.82 -9.76
C ALA A 19 -12.68 5.67 -8.63
N GLY A 20 -12.40 6.95 -8.88
CA GLY A 20 -11.87 7.87 -7.85
C GLY A 20 -12.89 8.29 -6.77
N ARG A 21 -14.19 8.31 -7.09
CA ARG A 21 -15.26 8.65 -6.14
C ARG A 21 -15.63 7.46 -5.24
N ARG A 22 -15.50 6.22 -5.73
CA ARG A 22 -15.75 5.00 -4.95
C ARG A 22 -14.88 4.89 -3.69
N PHE A 23 -13.68 5.47 -3.74
CA PHE A 23 -12.71 5.45 -2.65
C PHE A 23 -12.60 6.80 -1.93
N ARG A 24 -13.67 7.63 -1.90
CA ARG A 24 -13.72 8.97 -1.27
C ARG A 24 -12.62 9.16 -0.23
N TRP A 25 -11.66 10.02 -0.55
CA TRP A 25 -10.55 10.41 0.34
C TRP A 25 -10.07 9.28 1.26
N LEU A 26 -9.60 8.17 0.67
CA LEU A 26 -8.48 7.41 1.26
C LEU A 26 -7.18 8.24 1.19
N VAL A 27 -7.27 9.53 1.55
CA VAL A 27 -6.13 10.37 1.87
C VAL A 27 -5.96 10.20 3.35
N ALA A 28 -4.97 9.42 3.78
CA ALA A 28 -4.49 9.54 5.15
C ALA A 28 -4.10 11.03 5.32
N PRO A 29 -4.72 11.79 6.25
CA PRO A 29 -4.46 13.24 6.37
C PRO A 29 -2.98 13.54 6.58
N ARG A 30 -2.23 12.56 7.08
CA ARG A 30 -0.79 12.39 6.87
C ARG A 30 -0.51 10.90 6.70
N SER A 31 0.23 10.52 5.67
CA SER A 31 1.02 9.29 5.73
C SER A 31 2.08 9.51 6.81
N THR A 32 1.74 9.30 8.08
CA THR A 32 2.73 9.42 9.15
C THR A 32 3.56 8.15 9.14
N ILE A 33 4.59 8.12 8.30
CA ILE A 33 5.77 7.31 8.59
C ILE A 33 6.43 8.01 9.78
N VAL A 34 6.25 7.48 10.99
CA VAL A 34 7.10 7.88 12.11
C VAL A 34 8.46 7.26 11.81
N GLN A 35 9.43 8.06 11.34
CA GLN A 35 10.83 7.63 11.25
C GLN A 35 11.45 7.84 12.64
N PRO A 36 11.53 6.81 13.51
CA PRO A 36 11.86 7.00 14.92
C PRO A 36 13.37 7.22 15.16
N GLY A 37 14.20 7.05 14.13
CA GLY A 37 15.66 7.23 14.16
C GLY A 37 16.21 7.32 12.73
N PRO A 38 17.46 7.77 12.52
CA PRO A 38 18.02 8.09 11.21
C PRO A 38 17.74 7.02 10.15
N VAL A 39 17.50 7.43 8.90
CA VAL A 39 17.50 6.48 7.78
C VAL A 39 18.91 5.92 7.65
N HIS A 40 19.15 4.76 8.26
CA HIS A 40 20.31 3.96 7.95
C HIS A 40 20.02 3.26 6.63
N THR A 41 20.38 3.89 5.51
CA THR A 41 20.42 3.16 4.25
C THR A 41 21.50 2.09 4.38
N GLY A 42 21.11 0.83 4.50
CA GLY A 42 22.05 -0.28 4.31
C GLY A 42 22.65 -0.14 2.92
N LEU A 43 23.98 -0.11 2.82
CA LEU A 43 24.66 -0.21 1.54
C LEU A 43 24.76 -1.69 1.18
N THR A 44 24.35 -2.04 -0.04
CA THR A 44 24.53 -3.39 -0.58
C THR A 44 25.21 -3.32 -1.94
N THR A 45 26.09 -4.28 -2.20
CA THR A 45 26.67 -4.52 -3.52
C THR A 45 25.81 -5.45 -4.37
N ASP A 46 24.80 -6.09 -3.77
CA ASP A 46 23.84 -6.97 -4.45
C ASP A 46 22.41 -6.65 -3.97
N PRO A 47 21.66 -5.82 -4.73
CA PRO A 47 20.29 -5.46 -4.38
C PRO A 47 19.31 -6.64 -4.41
N ALA A 48 19.53 -7.64 -5.27
CA ALA A 48 18.60 -8.75 -5.42
C ALA A 48 18.66 -9.70 -4.23
N ALA A 49 19.88 -10.06 -3.81
CA ALA A 49 20.08 -10.90 -2.62
C ALA A 49 19.58 -10.22 -1.33
N GLU A 50 19.78 -8.90 -1.20
CA GLU A 50 19.36 -8.17 -0.01
C GLU A 50 17.83 -8.07 0.09
N ALA A 51 17.11 -7.96 -1.03
CA ALA A 51 15.65 -7.97 -1.02
C ALA A 51 15.07 -9.31 -0.52
N GLU A 52 15.58 -10.44 -1.02
CA GLU A 52 15.15 -11.78 -0.57
C GLU A 52 15.41 -11.97 0.92
N ARG A 53 16.61 -11.59 1.39
CA ARG A 53 16.98 -11.66 2.80
C ARG A 53 16.04 -10.86 3.70
N LEU A 54 15.65 -9.64 3.29
CA LEU A 54 14.75 -8.79 4.05
C LEU A 54 13.33 -9.34 4.09
N LEU A 55 12.85 -9.95 3.00
CA LEU A 55 11.54 -10.62 2.96
C LEU A 55 11.49 -11.81 3.91
N ASP A 56 12.54 -12.65 3.90
CA ASP A 56 12.65 -13.78 4.82
C ASP A 56 12.72 -13.33 6.28
N LEU A 57 13.36 -12.19 6.57
CA LEU A 57 13.53 -11.72 7.95
C LEU A 57 12.28 -11.04 8.52
N LEU A 58 11.52 -10.31 7.69
CA LEU A 58 10.50 -9.38 8.17
C LEU A 58 9.05 -9.80 7.86
N VAL A 59 8.85 -10.76 6.95
CA VAL A 59 7.51 -11.09 6.43
C VAL A 59 7.14 -12.57 6.58
N ARG A 60 8.04 -13.49 6.21
CA ARG A 60 7.77 -14.94 6.18
C ARG A 60 7.90 -15.59 7.55
#